data_AF-A0AAD0YII4-F1
#
_entry.id   AF-A0AAD0YII4-F1
#
_cell.length_a   1.000
_cell.length_b   1.000
_cell.length_c   1.000
_cell.angle_alpha   90.00
_cell.angle_beta   90.00
_cell.angle_gamma   90.00
#
_symmetry.space_group_name_H-M   'P 1'
#
loop_
_entity.id
_entity.type
_entity.pdbx_description
1 polymer ?
#
loop_
_entity_poly.entity_id
_entity_poly.type
_entity_poly.pdbx_seq_one_letter_code
_entity_poly.pdbx_strand_id
1 'polypeptide(L)'
;MKKIFLYIVAGSLCFSACKKDDEVETFIEPEDVSVRNSYDDQAIQKFMENNYLDAQGNIKAFSSTDTSDDNEKKLSELNPVKLPSGVVYIIRSNAQPSPGVTLETNSAADNATQIRVMMRANYYLAAESDGNVTFGSAGTLLNTINDSGSPATDPPYYYVKNNVLESATTDAAKQRSYYEIEGLQEGLKYFKGYENKDDGDPYNLQGVIIIPSRAAFARDSHYNYTGLSLKNNSFVFNFEIYKANIRPANDK
;
A
#
# COMPACT_ATOMS: atom_id res chain seq x y z
N MET A 1 -30.67 -49.16 47.14
CA MET A 1 -31.62 -48.23 46.47
C MET A 1 -31.83 -47.01 47.35
N LYS A 2 -31.88 -45.82 46.73
CA LYS A 2 -32.17 -44.46 47.27
C LYS A 2 -30.95 -43.54 47.52
N LYS A 3 -30.70 -42.70 46.50
CA LYS A 3 -30.51 -41.23 46.48
C LYS A 3 -29.73 -40.57 47.63
N ILE A 4 -28.72 -39.77 47.27
CA ILE A 4 -28.63 -38.34 47.65
C ILE A 4 -27.66 -37.62 46.68
N PHE A 5 -28.17 -36.52 46.12
CA PHE A 5 -27.48 -35.52 45.31
C PHE A 5 -26.57 -34.65 46.20
N LEU A 6 -25.40 -34.25 45.69
CA LEU A 6 -24.80 -32.97 46.09
C LEU A 6 -23.90 -32.44 44.95
N TYR A 7 -24.50 -31.67 44.04
CA TYR A 7 -23.77 -30.79 43.14
C TYR A 7 -23.55 -29.45 43.86
N ILE A 8 -22.30 -29.15 44.18
CA ILE A 8 -21.89 -27.82 44.63
C ILE A 8 -21.80 -26.96 43.38
N VAL A 9 -22.84 -26.15 43.14
CA VAL A 9 -22.79 -25.01 42.21
C VAL A 9 -22.01 -23.91 42.92
N ALA A 10 -20.74 -23.74 42.53
CA ALA A 10 -19.98 -22.56 42.89
C ALA A 10 -20.55 -21.37 42.10
N GLY A 11 -21.04 -20.38 42.86
CA GLY A 11 -21.75 -19.23 42.35
C GLY A 11 -20.95 -18.44 41.32
N SER A 12 -21.67 -18.05 40.28
CA SER A 12 -21.33 -16.98 39.34
C SER A 12 -20.86 -15.74 40.08
N LEU A 13 -19.56 -15.46 39.99
CA LEU A 13 -19.03 -14.12 40.26
C LEU A 13 -19.51 -13.21 39.14
N CYS A 14 -20.66 -12.58 39.35
CA CYS A 14 -21.03 -11.35 38.67
C CYS A 14 -20.05 -10.26 39.13
N PHE A 15 -18.89 -10.19 38.48
CA PHE A 15 -18.14 -8.94 38.45
C PHE A 15 -18.89 -7.98 37.53
N SER A 16 -19.83 -7.24 38.12
CA SER A 16 -20.13 -5.89 37.66
C SER A 16 -18.88 -5.04 37.89
N ALA A 17 -17.87 -5.21 37.04
CA ALA A 17 -16.80 -4.24 36.90
C ALA A 17 -17.38 -3.06 36.12
N CYS A 18 -17.35 -1.89 36.75
CA CYS A 18 -17.78 -0.63 36.20
C CYS A 18 -17.28 -0.46 34.76
N LYS A 19 -18.20 -0.47 33.80
CA LYS A 19 -17.95 0.14 32.49
C LYS A 19 -17.70 1.63 32.75
N LYS A 20 -16.41 2.00 32.84
CA LYS A 20 -16.00 3.25 32.18
C LYS A 20 -16.30 3.03 30.70
N ASP A 21 -16.76 4.07 30.02
CA ASP A 21 -16.96 4.04 28.57
C ASP A 21 -15.70 3.47 27.91
N ASP A 22 -15.76 2.19 27.56
CA ASP A 22 -14.70 1.50 26.85
C ASP A 22 -14.77 2.05 25.43
N GLU A 23 -13.83 2.94 25.08
CA GLU A 23 -13.45 3.14 23.69
C GLU A 23 -13.20 1.74 23.13
N VAL A 24 -14.14 1.25 22.31
CA VAL A 24 -14.00 -0.04 21.65
C VAL A 24 -12.69 0.03 20.88
N GLU A 25 -11.69 -0.78 21.28
CA GLU A 25 -10.43 -0.83 20.53
C GLU A 25 -10.76 -1.17 19.08
N THR A 26 -10.57 -0.20 18.20
CA THR A 26 -10.97 -0.29 16.79
C THR A 26 -10.08 -1.24 15.98
N PHE A 27 -9.01 -1.76 16.59
CA PHE A 27 -8.09 -2.70 15.97
C PHE A 27 -7.29 -3.47 17.03
N ILE A 28 -7.32 -4.80 16.95
CA ILE A 28 -6.46 -5.69 17.74
C ILE A 28 -5.41 -6.28 16.80
N GLU A 29 -4.13 -6.02 17.08
CA GLU A 29 -3.04 -6.63 16.31
C GLU A 29 -2.97 -8.13 16.63
N PRO A 30 -3.11 -9.04 15.64
CA PRO A 30 -2.94 -10.46 15.86
C PRO A 30 -1.55 -10.74 16.41
N GLU A 31 -1.42 -11.60 17.41
CA GLU A 31 -0.10 -11.95 17.95
C GLU A 31 0.80 -12.55 16.86
N ASP A 32 0.24 -13.45 16.05
CA ASP A 32 0.93 -14.12 14.95
C ASP A 32 0.97 -13.28 13.66
N VAL A 33 2.19 -13.01 13.17
CA VAL A 33 2.46 -12.33 11.91
C VAL A 33 1.86 -13.10 10.72
N SER A 34 1.76 -14.43 10.78
CA SER A 34 1.17 -15.23 9.71
C SER A 34 -0.32 -14.91 9.49
N VAL A 35 -1.05 -14.61 10.57
CA VAL A 35 -2.45 -14.18 10.52
C VAL A 35 -2.56 -12.80 9.87
N ARG A 36 -1.69 -11.86 10.23
CA ARG A 36 -1.60 -10.53 9.58
C ARG A 36 -1.34 -10.66 8.08
N ASN A 37 -0.40 -11.52 7.69
CA ASN A 37 -0.08 -11.76 6.28
C ASN A 37 -1.25 -12.37 5.51
N SER A 38 -1.99 -13.29 6.14
CA SER A 38 -3.21 -13.87 5.56
C SER A 38 -4.30 -12.81 5.39
N TYR A 39 -4.44 -11.88 6.33
CA TYR A 39 -5.41 -10.79 6.21
C TYR A 39 -5.09 -9.84 5.07
N ASP A 40 -3.83 -9.46 4.91
CA ASP A 40 -3.40 -8.64 3.77
C ASP A 40 -3.71 -9.34 2.45
N ASP A 41 -3.38 -10.63 2.33
CA ASP A 41 -3.60 -11.39 1.09
C ASP A 41 -5.09 -11.48 0.73
N GLN A 42 -5.97 -11.73 1.71
CA GLN A 42 -7.42 -11.76 1.50
C GLN A 42 -7.97 -10.38 1.14
N ALA A 43 -7.54 -9.33 1.84
CA ALA A 43 -7.98 -7.97 1.58
C ALA A 43 -7.53 -7.47 0.20
N ILE A 44 -6.31 -7.82 -0.23
CA ILE A 44 -5.79 -7.50 -1.57
C ILE A 44 -6.63 -8.19 -2.65
N GLN A 45 -6.93 -9.48 -2.49
CA GLN A 45 -7.79 -10.20 -3.43
C GLN A 45 -9.17 -9.52 -3.54
N LYS A 46 -9.79 -9.23 -2.40
CA LYS A 46 -11.11 -8.58 -2.35
C LYS A 46 -11.08 -7.16 -2.93
N PHE A 47 -10.01 -6.40 -2.69
CA PHE A 47 -9.80 -5.11 -3.33
C PHE A 47 -9.75 -5.25 -4.85
N MET A 48 -9.04 -6.25 -5.37
CA MET A 48 -8.97 -6.46 -6.82
C MET A 48 -10.30 -6.92 -7.43
N GLU A 49 -11.13 -7.66 -6.69
CA GLU A 49 -12.45 -8.12 -7.14
C GLU A 49 -13.51 -7.01 -7.13
N ASN A 50 -13.33 -6.01 -6.27
CA ASN A 50 -14.31 -4.93 -6.04
C ASN A 50 -13.93 -3.60 -6.68
N ASN A 51 -12.83 -3.55 -7.41
CA ASN A 51 -12.38 -2.33 -8.09
C ASN A 51 -12.04 -2.60 -9.55
N TYR A 52 -12.06 -1.55 -10.36
CA TYR A 52 -11.66 -1.52 -11.76
C TYR A 52 -10.79 -0.29 -12.07
N LEU A 53 -10.25 -0.22 -13.29
CA LEU A 53 -9.55 0.96 -13.80
C LEU A 53 -10.44 1.69 -14.80
N ASP A 54 -10.65 2.99 -14.60
CA ASP A 54 -11.34 3.81 -15.60
C ASP A 54 -10.48 4.07 -16.86
N ALA A 55 -11.02 4.82 -17.82
CA ALA A 55 -10.33 5.14 -19.07
C ALA A 55 -8.99 5.88 -18.92
N GLN A 56 -8.75 6.56 -17.80
CA GLN A 56 -7.47 7.22 -17.49
C GLN A 56 -6.59 6.37 -16.57
N GLY A 57 -7.07 5.18 -16.18
CA GLY A 57 -6.38 4.26 -15.30
C GLY A 57 -6.56 4.56 -13.82
N ASN A 58 -7.51 5.42 -13.42
CA ASN A 58 -7.82 5.62 -12.00
C ASN A 58 -8.53 4.39 -11.44
N ILE A 59 -8.17 4.01 -10.20
CA ILE A 59 -8.90 2.97 -9.49
C ILE A 59 -10.27 3.49 -9.03
N LYS A 60 -11.32 2.73 -9.34
CA LYS A 60 -12.72 2.97 -8.94
C LYS A 60 -13.30 1.71 -8.31
N ALA A 61 -14.12 1.88 -7.27
CA ALA A 61 -14.92 0.79 -6.75
C ALA A 61 -16.15 0.58 -7.63
N PHE A 62 -16.58 -0.67 -7.83
CA PHE A 62 -17.86 -0.95 -8.47
C PHE A 62 -19.01 -0.41 -7.62
N SER A 63 -20.01 0.16 -8.28
CA SER A 63 -21.22 0.59 -7.63
C SER A 63 -22.24 -0.56 -7.54
N SER A 64 -22.97 -0.64 -6.43
CA SER A 64 -24.14 -1.52 -6.34
C SER A 64 -25.43 -0.86 -6.80
N THR A 65 -25.38 0.44 -7.10
CA THR A 65 -26.55 1.28 -7.43
C THR A 65 -26.46 1.96 -8.79
N ASP A 66 -25.29 1.96 -9.41
CA ASP A 66 -25.03 2.47 -10.75
C ASP A 66 -24.52 1.31 -11.61
N THR A 67 -25.17 1.09 -12.75
CA THR A 67 -24.85 -0.03 -13.66
C THR A 67 -23.88 0.38 -14.77
N SER A 68 -23.45 1.66 -14.79
CA SER A 68 -22.53 2.17 -15.81
C SER A 68 -21.15 1.49 -15.77
N ASP A 69 -20.77 0.93 -14.62
CA ASP A 69 -19.51 0.20 -14.44
C ASP A 69 -19.66 -1.33 -14.50
N ASP A 70 -20.86 -1.90 -14.66
CA ASP A 70 -21.10 -3.36 -14.70
C ASP A 70 -20.32 -4.09 -15.82
N ASN A 71 -19.89 -3.35 -16.85
CA ASN A 71 -19.13 -3.88 -17.98
C ASN A 71 -17.61 -3.71 -17.82
N GLU A 72 -17.17 -2.99 -16.79
CA GLU A 72 -15.75 -2.77 -16.52
C GLU A 72 -15.11 -4.03 -15.99
N LYS A 73 -13.86 -4.26 -16.38
CA LYS A 73 -13.10 -5.42 -15.92
C LYS A 73 -12.58 -5.17 -14.52
N LYS A 74 -12.74 -6.16 -13.64
CA LYS A 74 -12.15 -6.14 -12.30
C LYS A 74 -10.63 -6.09 -12.42
N LEU A 75 -9.95 -5.50 -11.43
CA LEU A 75 -8.48 -5.54 -11.38
C LEU A 75 -7.94 -6.98 -11.40
N SER A 76 -8.68 -7.92 -10.81
CA SER A 76 -8.34 -9.35 -10.82
C SER A 76 -8.38 -9.99 -12.22
N GLU A 77 -9.07 -9.35 -13.18
CA GLU A 77 -9.23 -9.80 -14.57
C GLU A 77 -8.23 -9.12 -15.53
N LEU A 78 -7.40 -8.19 -15.03
CA LEU A 78 -6.41 -7.43 -15.80
C LEU A 78 -5.02 -8.09 -15.82
N ASN A 79 -4.97 -9.42 -15.73
CA ASN A 79 -3.74 -10.21 -15.65
C ASN A 79 -2.78 -9.76 -14.52
N PRO A 80 -3.24 -9.67 -13.26
CA PRO A 80 -2.37 -9.35 -12.14
C PRO A 80 -1.24 -10.38 -11.99
N VAL A 81 -0.05 -9.91 -11.65
CA VAL A 81 1.10 -10.77 -11.33
C VAL A 81 1.45 -10.60 -9.86
N LYS A 82 1.42 -11.70 -9.11
CA LYS A 82 1.83 -11.76 -7.70
C LYS A 82 3.29 -12.23 -7.60
N LEU A 83 4.11 -11.43 -6.94
CA LEU A 83 5.52 -11.71 -6.67
C LEU A 83 5.69 -12.54 -5.39
N PRO A 84 6.86 -13.18 -5.15
CA PRO A 84 7.10 -13.98 -3.95
C PRO A 84 6.94 -13.20 -2.64
N SER A 85 7.23 -11.91 -2.62
CA SER A 85 6.99 -11.00 -1.48
C SER A 85 5.50 -10.82 -1.17
N GLY A 86 4.63 -11.14 -2.12
CA GLY A 86 3.19 -10.86 -2.10
C GLY A 86 2.80 -9.57 -2.79
N VAL A 87 3.76 -8.76 -3.26
CA VAL A 87 3.48 -7.60 -4.10
C VAL A 87 2.72 -8.05 -5.34
N VAL A 88 1.65 -7.35 -5.67
CA VAL A 88 0.87 -7.57 -6.88
C VAL A 88 1.03 -6.36 -7.78
N TYR A 89 1.33 -6.56 -9.06
CA TYR A 89 1.31 -5.49 -10.04
C TYR A 89 0.37 -5.82 -11.21
N ILE A 90 -0.23 -4.77 -11.76
CA ILE A 90 -1.10 -4.82 -12.94
C ILE A 90 -0.59 -3.78 -13.92
N ILE A 91 -0.15 -4.22 -15.10
CA ILE A 91 0.31 -3.34 -16.19
C ILE A 91 -0.88 -3.01 -17.08
N ARG A 92 -1.12 -1.72 -17.30
CA ARG A 92 -2.09 -1.26 -18.30
C ARG A 92 -1.37 -1.14 -19.65
N SER A 93 -1.57 -2.16 -20.49
CA SER A 93 -0.81 -2.37 -21.73
C SER A 93 -0.88 -1.20 -22.72
N ASN A 94 -2.02 -0.51 -22.81
CA ASN A 94 -2.22 0.64 -23.68
C ASN A 94 -1.77 1.98 -23.09
N ALA A 95 -1.15 1.99 -21.90
CA ALA A 95 -0.69 3.19 -21.22
C ALA A 95 0.83 3.18 -20.95
N GLN A 96 1.57 2.21 -21.50
CA GLN A 96 3.03 2.17 -21.36
C GLN A 96 3.72 3.09 -22.37
N PRO A 97 4.85 3.73 -22.00
CA PRO A 97 5.64 4.55 -22.92
C PRO A 97 6.28 3.69 -24.02
N SER A 98 6.32 4.22 -25.24
CA SER A 98 6.94 3.56 -26.41
C SER A 98 7.68 4.60 -27.28
N PRO A 99 9.02 4.64 -27.26
CA PRO A 99 9.92 3.86 -26.40
C PRO A 99 9.77 4.24 -24.91
N GLY A 100 10.22 3.36 -24.01
CA GLY A 100 10.18 3.58 -22.57
C GLY A 100 11.51 3.27 -21.91
N VAL A 101 11.81 3.97 -20.81
CA VAL A 101 13.03 3.83 -20.02
C VAL A 101 12.84 2.78 -18.94
N THR A 102 13.74 1.80 -18.89
CA THR A 102 13.79 0.81 -17.79
C THR A 102 14.28 1.46 -16.51
N LEU A 103 13.71 1.07 -15.37
CA LEU A 103 14.06 1.61 -14.07
C LEU A 103 15.07 0.70 -13.36
N GLU A 104 16.17 1.26 -12.89
CA GLU A 104 17.01 0.67 -11.85
C GLU A 104 16.51 1.15 -10.50
N THR A 105 15.70 0.33 -9.83
CA THR A 105 15.03 0.69 -8.57
C THR A 105 15.84 0.34 -7.33
N ASN A 106 17.01 -0.28 -7.48
CA ASN A 106 17.91 -0.49 -6.35
C ASN A 106 18.54 0.85 -5.93
N SER A 107 18.11 1.38 -4.78
CA SER A 107 18.63 2.64 -4.24
C SER A 107 20.14 2.65 -3.98
N ALA A 108 20.78 1.50 -3.83
CA ALA A 108 22.22 1.39 -3.64
C ALA A 108 23.02 1.31 -4.96
N ALA A 109 22.35 1.21 -6.12
CA ALA A 109 23.02 1.13 -7.41
C ALA A 109 23.56 2.49 -7.86
N ASP A 110 24.73 2.50 -8.50
CA ASP A 110 25.33 3.74 -9.01
C ASP A 110 24.50 4.41 -10.11
N ASN A 111 23.72 3.61 -10.83
CA ASN A 111 22.79 4.02 -11.87
C ASN A 111 21.33 4.00 -11.38
N ALA A 112 21.09 4.07 -10.06
CA ALA A 112 19.74 4.17 -9.51
C ALA A 112 18.91 5.24 -10.23
N THR A 113 17.66 4.93 -10.52
CA THR A 113 16.78 5.79 -11.31
C THR A 113 16.08 6.81 -10.41
N GLN A 114 16.22 8.08 -10.77
CA GLN A 114 15.34 9.14 -10.28
C GLN A 114 14.05 9.10 -11.08
N ILE A 115 12.92 9.17 -10.37
CA ILE A 115 11.60 9.22 -10.99
C ILE A 115 10.93 10.56 -10.74
N ARG A 116 10.23 11.02 -11.76
CA ARG A 116 9.20 12.04 -11.66
C ARG A 116 7.86 11.41 -11.96
N VAL A 117 6.95 11.43 -10.99
CA VAL A 117 5.81 10.53 -10.97
C VAL A 117 4.53 11.26 -10.60
N MET A 118 3.51 11.11 -11.45
CA MET A 118 2.12 11.44 -11.13
C MET A 118 1.51 10.21 -10.47
N MET A 119 0.98 10.31 -9.26
CA MET A 119 0.43 9.16 -8.55
C MET A 119 -0.69 9.49 -7.55
N ARG A 120 -1.51 8.47 -7.31
CA ARG A 120 -2.30 8.30 -6.09
C ARG A 120 -1.74 7.11 -5.32
N ALA A 121 -1.31 7.38 -4.09
CA ALA A 121 -0.78 6.40 -3.17
C ALA A 121 -1.65 6.39 -1.92
N ASN A 122 -2.35 5.28 -1.68
CA ASN A 122 -3.19 5.08 -0.52
C ASN A 122 -2.63 3.96 0.36
N TYR A 123 -2.91 4.04 1.65
CA TYR A 123 -2.62 2.97 2.61
C TYR A 123 -3.91 2.46 3.24
N TYR A 124 -3.90 1.18 3.61
CA TYR A 124 -5.06 0.46 4.09
C TYR A 124 -4.65 -0.49 5.19
N LEU A 125 -5.48 -0.57 6.23
CA LEU A 125 -5.38 -1.60 7.23
C LEU A 125 -6.37 -2.72 6.89
N ALA A 126 -5.86 -3.94 6.73
CA ALA A 126 -6.70 -5.12 6.60
C ALA A 126 -7.35 -5.45 7.95
N ALA A 127 -8.68 -5.58 7.95
CA ALA A 127 -9.46 -5.91 9.13
C ALA A 127 -10.43 -7.05 8.83
N GLU A 128 -10.62 -7.90 9.83
CA GLU A 128 -11.61 -8.98 9.82
C GLU A 128 -12.86 -8.47 10.55
N SER A 129 -14.02 -8.67 9.94
CA SER A 129 -15.31 -8.45 10.59
C SER A 129 -16.32 -9.47 10.05
N ASP A 130 -16.98 -10.19 10.96
CA ASP A 130 -18.03 -11.18 10.65
C ASP A 130 -17.62 -12.25 9.62
N GLY A 131 -16.38 -12.74 9.73
CA GLY A 131 -15.79 -13.73 8.83
C GLY A 131 -15.30 -13.16 7.50
N ASN A 132 -15.30 -11.84 7.34
CA ASN A 132 -14.93 -11.17 6.10
C ASN A 132 -13.72 -10.25 6.30
N VAL A 133 -12.63 -10.56 5.61
CA VAL A 133 -11.41 -9.75 5.63
C VAL A 133 -11.41 -8.78 4.46
N THR A 134 -11.30 -7.49 4.76
CA THR A 134 -11.27 -6.41 3.75
C THR A 134 -10.30 -5.31 4.16
N PHE A 135 -9.91 -4.47 3.19
CA PHE A 135 -9.31 -3.19 3.52
C PHE A 135 -10.34 -2.28 4.16
N GLY A 136 -9.97 -1.69 5.30
CA GLY A 136 -10.73 -0.62 5.93
C GLY A 136 -10.65 0.69 5.15
N SER A 137 -10.97 1.79 5.83
CA SER A 137 -10.92 3.13 5.22
C SER A 137 -9.52 3.46 4.70
N ALA A 138 -9.47 4.00 3.49
CA ALA A 138 -8.22 4.43 2.86
C ALA A 138 -7.67 5.66 3.58
N GLY A 139 -6.39 5.61 3.94
CA GLY A 139 -5.60 6.82 4.19
C GLY A 139 -4.83 7.23 2.94
N THR A 140 -4.51 8.52 2.81
CA THR A 140 -3.72 9.04 1.68
C THR A 140 -2.26 9.22 2.09
N LEU A 141 -1.34 8.61 1.34
CA LEU A 141 0.09 8.83 1.47
C LEU A 141 0.56 9.96 0.54
N LEU A 142 0.06 9.98 -0.70
CA LEU A 142 0.31 11.04 -1.68
C LEU A 142 -0.82 11.07 -2.72
N ASN A 143 -1.26 12.25 -3.13
CA ASN A 143 -2.19 12.41 -4.25
C ASN A 143 -1.80 13.60 -5.12
N THR A 144 -0.99 13.37 -6.14
CA THR A 144 -0.59 14.45 -7.07
C THR A 144 -1.67 14.79 -8.09
N ILE A 145 -2.68 13.91 -8.25
CA ILE A 145 -3.72 14.05 -9.26
C ILE A 145 -4.79 15.06 -8.81
N ASN A 146 -5.25 14.96 -7.56
CA ASN A 146 -6.30 15.85 -7.03
C ASN A 146 -5.78 17.00 -6.20
N ASP A 147 -4.56 16.92 -5.65
CA ASP A 147 -4.08 17.94 -4.72
C ASP A 147 -3.10 18.90 -5.40
N SER A 148 -1.91 18.41 -5.80
CA SER A 148 -0.87 19.29 -6.39
C SER A 148 -1.08 19.58 -7.88
N GLY A 149 -1.76 18.69 -8.60
CA GLY A 149 -1.84 18.69 -10.06
C GLY A 149 -0.49 18.52 -10.77
N SER A 150 0.57 18.18 -10.04
CA SER A 150 1.96 18.17 -10.54
C SER A 150 2.71 16.92 -10.08
N PRO A 151 3.46 16.24 -10.96
CA PRO A 151 4.28 15.08 -10.61
C PRO A 151 5.30 15.38 -9.50
N ALA A 152 5.44 14.44 -8.55
CA ALA A 152 6.43 14.49 -7.49
C ALA A 152 7.78 13.91 -7.97
N THR A 153 8.90 14.47 -7.49
CA THR A 153 10.23 13.91 -7.73
C THR A 153 10.63 13.08 -6.53
N ASP A 154 11.04 11.82 -6.76
CA ASP A 154 11.50 10.86 -5.75
C ASP A 154 10.77 10.97 -4.41
N PRO A 155 9.50 10.53 -4.34
CA PRO A 155 8.84 10.42 -3.05
C PRO A 155 9.76 9.64 -2.07
N PRO A 156 9.91 10.09 -0.81
CA PRO A 156 10.89 9.51 0.13
C PRO A 156 10.68 8.03 0.42
N TYR A 157 9.46 7.52 0.25
CA TYR A 157 9.13 6.10 0.33
C TYR A 157 9.52 5.28 -0.90
N TYR A 158 9.99 5.92 -1.98
CA TYR A 158 10.66 5.27 -3.10
C TYR A 158 12.18 5.38 -2.96
N TYR A 159 12.70 6.56 -2.64
CA TYR A 159 14.12 6.81 -2.48
C TYR A 159 14.36 7.91 -1.44
N VAL A 160 15.13 7.61 -0.40
CA VAL A 160 15.64 8.62 0.55
C VAL A 160 17.06 9.05 0.17
N LYS A 161 17.33 10.36 0.22
CA LYS A 161 18.65 10.92 -0.09
C LYS A 161 19.68 10.54 0.98
N ASN A 162 20.93 10.30 0.60
CA ASN A 162 22.00 9.93 1.55
C ASN A 162 22.19 10.99 2.63
N ASN A 163 22.08 12.29 2.30
CA ASN A 163 22.23 13.36 3.28
C ASN A 163 21.18 13.29 4.42
N VAL A 164 19.98 12.77 4.16
CA VAL A 164 18.95 12.53 5.18
C VAL A 164 19.39 11.40 6.11
N LEU A 165 19.95 10.32 5.56
CA LEU A 165 20.47 9.18 6.33
C LEU A 165 21.68 9.59 7.18
N GLU A 166 22.61 10.35 6.61
CA GLU A 166 23.82 10.83 7.29
C GLU A 166 23.51 11.83 8.40
N SER A 167 22.47 12.65 8.23
CA SER A 167 22.04 13.64 9.22
C SER A 167 21.14 13.06 10.32
N ALA A 168 20.72 11.80 10.19
CA ALA A 168 19.79 11.17 11.12
C ALA A 168 20.44 10.89 12.49
N THR A 169 19.69 11.14 13.55
CA THR A 169 20.17 11.03 14.94
C THR A 169 19.84 9.69 15.60
N THR A 170 18.90 8.92 15.05
CA THR A 170 18.50 7.59 15.57
C THR A 170 19.00 6.49 14.63
N ASP A 171 19.28 5.32 15.17
CA ASP A 171 19.82 4.22 14.36
C ASP A 171 18.83 3.70 13.31
N ALA A 172 17.53 3.73 13.62
CA ALA A 172 16.49 3.41 12.64
C ALA A 172 16.48 4.42 11.48
N ALA A 173 16.52 5.72 11.78
CA ALA A 173 16.47 6.77 10.76
C ALA A 173 17.75 6.89 9.91
N LYS A 174 18.81 6.16 10.24
CA LYS A 174 20.01 5.99 9.39
C LYS A 174 19.84 4.86 8.35
N GLN A 175 18.79 4.05 8.45
CA GLN A 175 18.51 2.95 7.53
C GLN A 175 17.51 3.38 6.45
N ARG A 176 17.71 2.93 5.20
CA ARG A 176 16.78 3.17 4.10
C ARG A 176 15.40 2.58 4.36
N SER A 177 15.33 1.39 4.96
CA SER A 177 14.07 0.70 5.29
C SER A 177 13.17 1.47 6.28
N TYR A 178 13.72 2.47 6.99
CA TYR A 178 12.90 3.38 7.78
C TYR A 178 12.05 4.31 6.91
N TYR A 179 12.49 4.61 5.69
CA TYR A 179 11.78 5.51 4.77
C TYR A 179 11.15 4.75 3.60
N GLU A 180 11.95 3.93 2.92
CA GLU A 180 11.65 3.31 1.63
C GLU A 180 10.75 2.08 1.79
N ILE A 181 9.81 1.91 0.85
CA ILE A 181 8.92 0.75 0.74
C ILE A 181 9.54 -0.21 -0.30
N GLU A 182 10.15 -1.30 0.17
CA GLU A 182 10.84 -2.26 -0.69
C GLU A 182 9.92 -2.85 -1.76
N GLY A 183 8.67 -3.15 -1.42
CA GLY A 183 7.69 -3.67 -2.38
C GLY A 183 7.37 -2.70 -3.52
N LEU A 184 7.54 -1.38 -3.31
CA LEU A 184 7.33 -0.38 -4.36
C LEU A 184 8.49 -0.44 -5.35
N GLN A 185 9.72 -0.50 -4.84
CA GLN A 185 10.91 -0.68 -5.67
C GLN A 185 10.86 -2.00 -6.43
N GLU A 186 10.38 -3.08 -5.80
CA GLU A 186 10.20 -4.39 -6.44
C GLU A 186 9.16 -4.31 -7.58
N GLY A 187 7.98 -3.76 -7.31
CA GLY A 187 6.90 -3.65 -8.29
C GLY A 187 7.24 -2.71 -9.46
N LEU A 188 7.95 -1.61 -9.20
CA LEU A 188 8.31 -0.63 -10.23
C LEU A 188 9.26 -1.19 -11.30
N LYS A 189 10.03 -2.26 -11.01
CA LYS A 189 10.92 -2.92 -12.00
C LYS A 189 10.20 -3.42 -13.25
N TYR A 190 8.88 -3.63 -13.16
CA TYR A 190 8.07 -4.16 -14.25
C TYR A 190 7.42 -3.05 -15.10
N PHE A 191 7.61 -1.79 -14.74
CA PHE A 191 7.10 -0.63 -15.47
C PHE A 191 8.22 0.10 -16.18
N LYS A 192 7.84 0.93 -17.17
CA LYS A 192 8.76 1.83 -17.86
C LYS A 192 8.38 3.28 -17.59
N GLY A 193 9.38 4.13 -17.46
CA GLY A 193 9.20 5.58 -17.42
C GLY A 193 9.22 6.21 -18.81
N TYR A 194 8.59 7.37 -18.95
CA TYR A 194 8.88 8.26 -20.06
C TYR A 194 10.27 8.88 -19.87
N GLU A 195 10.93 9.21 -20.96
CA GLU A 195 12.23 9.90 -20.92
C GLU A 195 12.09 11.34 -20.43
N ASN A 196 11.03 12.05 -20.86
CA ASN A 196 10.84 13.48 -20.64
C ASN A 196 9.40 13.97 -20.92
N LYS A 197 8.37 13.34 -20.34
CA LYS A 197 6.99 13.87 -20.41
C LYS A 197 6.88 15.17 -19.62
N ASP A 198 6.22 16.18 -20.19
CA ASP A 198 6.05 17.48 -19.55
C ASP A 198 5.08 17.41 -18.36
N ASP A 199 5.34 18.15 -17.28
CA ASP A 199 4.52 18.09 -16.06
C ASP A 199 3.07 18.51 -16.27
N GLY A 200 2.84 19.40 -17.23
CA GLY A 200 1.51 19.92 -17.58
C GLY A 200 0.72 18.98 -18.48
N ASP A 201 1.33 17.91 -18.98
CA ASP A 201 0.61 16.95 -19.81
C ASP A 201 -0.45 16.21 -19.00
N PRO A 202 -1.60 15.89 -19.62
CA PRO A 202 -2.59 15.03 -18.98
C PRO A 202 -1.99 13.66 -18.70
N TYR A 203 -2.36 13.12 -17.55
CA TYR A 203 -1.93 11.80 -17.13
C TYR A 203 -2.75 10.71 -17.82
N ASN A 204 -2.13 9.55 -17.98
CA ASN A 204 -2.74 8.30 -18.38
C ASN A 204 -2.04 7.18 -17.60
N LEU A 205 -2.63 6.79 -16.46
CA LEU A 205 -1.94 5.95 -15.47
C LEU A 205 -1.56 4.58 -16.08
N GLN A 206 -0.31 4.22 -15.82
CA GLN A 206 0.41 3.07 -16.38
C GLN A 206 -0.01 1.75 -15.75
N GLY A 207 -0.55 1.79 -14.54
CA GLY A 207 -1.01 0.60 -13.85
C GLY A 207 -1.12 0.78 -12.34
N VAL A 208 -1.11 -0.36 -11.65
CA VAL A 208 -1.30 -0.46 -10.21
C VAL A 208 -0.23 -1.37 -9.60
N ILE A 209 0.28 -0.99 -8.44
CA ILE A 209 1.07 -1.85 -7.55
C ILE A 209 0.37 -1.91 -6.19
N ILE A 210 0.08 -3.12 -5.72
CA ILE A 210 -0.54 -3.39 -4.42
C ILE A 210 0.48 -4.14 -3.56
N ILE A 211 0.78 -3.62 -2.38
CA ILE A 211 1.88 -4.07 -1.52
C ILE A 211 1.29 -4.52 -0.19
N PRO A 212 1.43 -5.80 0.20
CA PRO A 212 1.04 -6.25 1.53
C PRO A 212 1.97 -5.65 2.58
N SER A 213 1.51 -5.53 3.83
CA SER A 213 2.27 -4.84 4.88
C SER A 213 3.67 -5.43 5.12
N ARG A 214 3.83 -6.75 4.97
CA ARG A 214 5.11 -7.47 5.06
C ARG A 214 6.16 -7.06 4.03
N ALA A 215 5.74 -6.48 2.90
CA ALA A 215 6.62 -5.97 1.84
C ALA A 215 6.70 -4.42 1.89
N ALA A 216 6.16 -3.83 2.95
CA ALA A 216 6.27 -2.41 3.28
C ALA A 216 6.95 -2.25 4.64
N PHE A 217 6.24 -1.71 5.65
CA PHE A 217 6.83 -1.44 6.97
C PHE A 217 6.54 -2.52 8.01
N ALA A 218 5.75 -3.56 7.70
CA ALA A 218 5.39 -4.63 8.63
C ALA A 218 5.08 -4.10 10.06
N ARG A 219 5.80 -4.57 11.07
CA ARG A 219 5.74 -4.05 12.46
C ARG A 219 6.91 -3.13 12.80
N ASP A 220 7.75 -2.82 11.82
CA ASP A 220 9.02 -2.14 11.99
C ASP A 220 8.85 -0.64 12.24
N SER A 221 9.89 -0.01 12.77
CA SER A 221 9.92 1.44 12.89
C SER A 221 10.02 2.07 11.50
N HIS A 222 9.21 3.09 11.24
CA HIS A 222 9.18 3.77 9.95
C HIS A 222 9.08 5.29 10.15
N TYR A 223 9.36 6.04 9.09
CA TYR A 223 9.18 7.48 9.03
C TYR A 223 7.70 7.82 9.09
N ASN A 224 7.35 8.83 9.88
CA ASN A 224 5.96 9.24 10.04
C ASN A 224 5.53 10.19 8.91
N TYR A 225 5.03 9.61 7.80
CA TYR A 225 4.58 10.38 6.63
C TYR A 225 3.25 11.11 6.84
N THR A 226 2.37 10.59 7.70
CA THR A 226 0.94 10.97 7.72
C THR A 226 0.49 11.51 9.08
N GLY A 227 1.39 11.58 10.06
CA GLY A 227 1.06 11.81 11.46
C GLY A 227 0.59 10.55 12.20
N LEU A 228 0.38 9.44 11.50
CA LEU A 228 -0.10 8.17 12.03
C LEU A 228 0.90 7.03 11.80
N SER A 229 0.81 5.98 12.62
CA SER A 229 1.55 4.74 12.41
C SER A 229 1.08 4.05 11.13
N LEU A 230 2.02 3.68 10.27
CA LEU A 230 1.81 2.92 9.04
C LEU A 230 2.21 1.44 9.20
N LYS A 231 2.53 1.00 10.42
CA LYS A 231 2.68 -0.42 10.73
C LYS A 231 1.42 -1.20 10.33
N ASN A 232 1.60 -2.43 9.86
CA ASN A 232 0.56 -3.34 9.40
C ASN A 232 -0.28 -2.83 8.22
N ASN A 233 0.06 -1.68 7.63
CA ASN A 233 -0.69 -1.16 6.50
C ASN A 233 -0.17 -1.75 5.20
N SER A 234 -1.11 -2.14 4.35
CA SER A 234 -0.88 -2.43 2.94
C SER A 234 -1.00 -1.13 2.14
N PHE A 235 -0.41 -1.08 0.95
CA PHE A 235 -0.37 0.11 0.11
C PHE A 235 -0.87 -0.18 -1.30
N VAL A 236 -1.56 0.79 -1.90
CA VAL A 236 -1.98 0.75 -3.30
C VAL A 236 -1.45 2.00 -3.99
N PHE A 237 -0.62 1.78 -5.01
CA PHE A 237 -0.04 2.82 -5.85
C PHE A 237 -0.65 2.73 -7.24
N ASN A 238 -1.15 3.85 -7.74
CA ASN A 238 -1.65 4.01 -9.10
C ASN A 238 -1.01 5.25 -9.71
N PHE A 239 -0.26 5.08 -10.79
CA PHE A 239 0.77 6.06 -11.17
C PHE A 239 1.07 6.11 -12.67
N GLU A 240 1.77 7.18 -13.07
CA GLU A 240 2.47 7.33 -14.34
C GLU A 240 3.83 8.01 -14.09
N ILE A 241 4.89 7.45 -14.65
CA ILE A 241 6.26 7.96 -14.48
C ILE A 241 6.59 8.89 -15.65
N TYR A 242 6.41 10.18 -15.44
CA TYR A 242 6.63 11.24 -16.44
C TYR A 242 8.10 11.38 -16.84
N LYS A 243 9.02 11.10 -15.91
CA LYS A 243 10.45 11.17 -16.18
C LYS A 243 11.18 10.07 -15.44
N ALA A 244 12.06 9.37 -16.13
CA ALA A 244 13.01 8.44 -15.56
C ALA A 244 14.41 8.74 -16.10
N ASN A 245 15.33 9.08 -15.21
CA ASN A 245 16.73 9.36 -15.55
C ASN A 245 17.67 8.79 -14.50
N ILE A 246 18.94 8.62 -14.85
CA ILE A 246 19.98 8.33 -13.86
C ILE A 246 19.95 9.43 -12.80
N ARG A 247 19.93 9.03 -11.54
CA ARG A 247 19.92 9.94 -10.39
C ARG A 247 21.15 10.85 -10.41
N PRO A 248 20.99 12.19 -10.33
CA PRO A 248 22.10 13.11 -10.23
C PRO A 248 22.99 12.80 -9.01
N ALA A 249 24.31 12.96 -9.14
CA ALA A 249 25.24 12.66 -8.04
C ALA A 249 24.94 13.46 -6.75
N ASN A 250 24.48 14.70 -6.88
CA ASN A 250 24.12 15.56 -5.75
C ASN A 250 22.79 15.15 -5.08
N ASP A 251 22.00 14.29 -5.73
CA ASP A 251 20.75 13.74 -5.21
C ASP A 251 20.88 12.30 -4.71
N LYS A 252 22.10 11.72 -4.80
CA LYS A 252 22.39 10.41 -4.21
C LYS A 252 22.36 10.51 -2.69
#